data_AF-A0A2S5LSE7-F1
#
_entry.id   AF-A0A2S5LSE7-F1
#
_cell.length_a   1.000
_cell.length_b   1.000
_cell.length_c   1.000
_cell.angle_alpha   90.00
_cell.angle_beta   90.00
_cell.angle_gamma   90.00
#
_symmetry.space_group_name_H-M   'P 1'
#
loop_
_entity.id
_entity.type
_entity.pdbx_description
1 polymer ?
#
loop_
_entity_poly.entity_id
_entity_poly.type
_entity_poly.pdbx_seq_one_letter_code
_entity_poly.pdbx_strand_id
1 'polypeptide(L)'
;PYEILTFIGRTTSARDYQRLKAALDRLQSTSVATSIRQPAERRRHRFSWINEWKETSDANGRPLGVELILPDWFYAGVLNEALVLTIDREYFALTGGLERWLYRLVRKHGGRRGGGWSFDFRHLHLKSGALSPLKHFAFDLRDIVRRQPLPNYQLSVRHGPLGDERLVFAPILLDPIERASSRLDPPLPSVDKL
;
A
#
# COMPACT_ATOMS: atom_id res chain seq x y z
N PRO A 1 -14.59 10.37 8.75
CA PRO A 1 -13.14 10.43 9.10
C PRO A 1 -12.69 9.44 10.19
N TYR A 2 -13.51 9.23 11.24
CA TYR A 2 -13.24 8.28 12.34
C TYR A 2 -12.87 6.87 11.87
N GLU A 3 -13.66 6.31 10.95
CA GLU A 3 -13.46 4.96 10.41
C GLU A 3 -12.13 4.82 9.68
N ILE A 4 -11.77 5.81 8.85
CA ILE A 4 -10.48 5.82 8.13
C ILE A 4 -9.32 5.76 9.14
N LEU A 5 -9.35 6.60 10.17
CA LEU A 5 -8.29 6.69 11.17
C LEU A 5 -8.16 5.39 11.98
N THR A 6 -9.28 4.86 12.45
CA THR A 6 -9.30 3.61 13.23
C THR A 6 -8.90 2.40 12.40
N PHE A 7 -9.30 2.34 11.13
CA PHE A 7 -8.89 1.29 10.20
C PHE A 7 -7.36 1.24 10.03
N ILE A 8 -6.72 2.40 9.85
CA ILE A 8 -5.26 2.50 9.68
C ILE A 8 -4.47 2.55 11.01
N GLY A 9 -5.11 2.22 12.14
CA GLY A 9 -4.47 2.17 13.47
C GLY A 9 -4.02 3.52 14.00
N ARG A 10 -4.69 4.61 13.63
CA ARG A 10 -4.43 5.98 14.14
C ARG A 10 -5.43 6.34 15.24
N THR A 11 -5.04 7.32 16.06
CA THR A 11 -5.95 7.86 17.07
C THR A 11 -6.94 8.82 16.42
N THR A 12 -8.01 9.15 17.14
CA THR A 12 -9.05 10.10 16.69
C THR A 12 -8.87 11.46 17.34
N SER A 13 -7.61 11.85 17.58
CA SER A 13 -7.27 13.16 18.12
C SER A 13 -7.42 14.28 17.08
N ALA A 14 -7.61 15.52 17.52
CA ALA A 14 -7.67 16.68 16.63
C ALA A 14 -6.44 16.79 15.71
N ARG A 15 -5.26 16.41 16.21
CA ARG A 15 -4.01 16.36 15.44
C ARG A 15 -4.07 15.34 14.31
N ASP A 16 -4.60 14.15 14.55
CA ASP A 16 -4.68 13.10 13.52
C ASP A 16 -5.75 13.44 12.47
N TYR A 17 -6.82 14.12 12.86
CA TYR A 17 -7.78 14.70 11.92
C TYR A 17 -7.11 15.76 11.02
N GLN A 18 -6.34 16.70 11.59
CA GLN A 18 -5.59 17.70 10.80
C GLN A 18 -4.60 17.02 9.85
N ARG A 19 -3.93 15.96 10.27
CA ARG A 19 -3.02 15.18 9.41
C ARG A 19 -3.73 14.47 8.26
N LEU A 20 -4.95 13.98 8.48
CA LEU A 20 -5.77 13.40 7.42
C LEU A 20 -6.12 14.46 6.37
N LYS A 21 -6.56 15.65 6.80
CA LYS A 21 -6.85 16.79 5.91
C LYS A 21 -5.63 17.17 5.09
N ALA A 22 -4.49 17.37 5.75
CA ALA A 22 -3.22 17.67 5.08
C ALA A 22 -2.73 16.53 4.15
N ALA A 23 -3.17 15.28 4.35
CA ALA A 23 -2.92 14.19 3.42
C ALA A 23 -3.83 14.27 2.18
N LEU A 24 -5.10 14.61 2.35
CA LEU A 24 -6.05 14.83 1.26
C LEU A 24 -5.63 16.03 0.39
N ASP A 25 -5.21 17.14 1.00
CA ASP A 25 -4.67 18.31 0.27
C ASP A 25 -3.46 17.95 -0.59
N ARG A 26 -2.56 17.11 -0.06
CA ARG A 26 -1.40 16.61 -0.81
C ARG A 26 -1.80 15.67 -1.94
N LEU A 27 -2.79 14.81 -1.74
CA LEU A 27 -3.29 13.92 -2.79
C LEU A 27 -3.97 14.69 -3.93
N GLN A 28 -4.72 15.75 -3.60
CA GLN A 28 -5.36 16.63 -4.58
C GLN A 28 -4.32 17.43 -5.38
N SER A 29 -3.28 17.94 -4.72
CA SER A 29 -2.24 18.76 -5.37
C SER A 29 -1.13 17.97 -6.05
N THR A 30 -1.03 16.66 -5.82
CA THR A 30 -0.02 15.80 -6.49
C THR A 30 -0.44 15.49 -7.92
N SER A 31 0.34 15.94 -8.89
CA SER A 31 0.17 15.60 -10.31
C SER A 31 1.22 14.59 -10.78
N VAL A 32 0.76 13.51 -11.40
CA VAL A 32 1.59 12.44 -11.98
C VAL A 32 1.53 12.55 -13.50
N ALA A 33 2.69 12.51 -14.17
CA ALA A 33 2.80 12.42 -15.62
C ALA A 33 3.44 11.08 -16.01
N THR A 34 2.80 10.32 -16.90
CA THR A 34 3.29 9.01 -17.33
C THR A 34 3.04 8.75 -18.82
N SER A 35 3.90 7.93 -19.42
CA SER A 35 3.73 7.35 -20.77
C SER A 35 3.40 5.85 -20.72
N ILE A 36 3.25 5.27 -19.52
CA ILE A 36 2.97 3.86 -19.32
C ILE A 36 1.58 3.51 -19.87
N ARG A 37 1.49 2.42 -20.66
CA ARG A 37 0.26 1.90 -21.31
C ARG A 37 -0.35 2.82 -22.39
N GLN A 38 0.45 3.67 -23.03
CA GLN A 38 0.04 4.39 -24.25
C GLN A 38 0.94 4.01 -25.44
N PRO A 39 0.65 2.89 -26.15
CA PRO A 39 1.49 2.44 -27.27
C PRO A 39 1.30 3.28 -28.54
N ALA A 40 0.12 3.89 -28.74
CA ALA A 40 -0.28 4.51 -30.01
C ALA A 40 -0.30 6.05 -29.98
N GLU A 41 -0.47 6.67 -28.81
CA GLU A 41 -0.45 8.13 -28.68
C GLU A 41 0.87 8.57 -28.04
N ARG A 42 1.63 9.43 -28.72
CA ARG A 42 2.80 10.14 -28.17
C ARG A 42 2.42 11.15 -27.06
N ARG A 43 1.25 11.02 -26.45
CA ARG A 43 0.79 11.92 -25.38
C ARG A 43 1.34 11.44 -24.03
N ARG A 44 1.67 12.39 -23.18
CA ARG A 44 1.92 12.12 -21.76
C ARG A 44 0.58 12.27 -21.07
N HIS A 45 0.09 11.22 -20.41
CA HIS A 45 -1.09 11.36 -19.57
C HIS A 45 -0.69 12.03 -18.26
N ARG A 46 -1.36 13.12 -17.91
CA ARG A 46 -1.19 13.80 -16.63
C ARG A 46 -2.47 13.67 -15.84
N PHE A 47 -2.35 13.27 -14.58
CA PHE A 47 -3.49 13.09 -13.70
C PHE A 47 -3.17 13.47 -12.25
N SER A 48 -4.18 13.77 -11.44
CA SER A 48 -4.12 13.85 -9.98
C SER A 48 -4.68 12.56 -9.35
N TRP A 49 -4.49 12.37 -8.05
CA TRP A 49 -5.08 11.24 -7.32
C TRP A 49 -6.52 11.50 -6.88
N ILE A 50 -6.84 12.75 -6.54
CA ILE A 50 -8.16 13.22 -6.12
C ILE A 50 -8.45 14.52 -6.90
N ASN A 51 -9.66 14.68 -7.41
CA ASN A 51 -10.09 15.92 -8.06
C ASN A 51 -10.54 16.95 -7.02
N GLU A 52 -11.37 16.51 -6.07
CA GLU A 52 -11.93 17.35 -5.02
C GLU A 52 -12.15 16.53 -3.74
N TRP A 53 -12.06 17.19 -2.59
CA TRP A 53 -12.53 16.63 -1.33
C TRP A 53 -13.23 17.72 -0.50
N LYS A 54 -14.26 17.34 0.26
CA LYS A 54 -14.93 18.23 1.22
C LYS A 54 -15.28 17.52 2.51
N GLU A 55 -15.28 18.27 3.60
CA GLU A 55 -15.74 17.78 4.90
C GLU A 55 -17.25 17.91 4.98
N THR A 56 -17.91 16.88 5.51
CA THR A 56 -19.33 16.96 5.84
C THR A 56 -19.49 17.10 7.34
N SER A 57 -20.36 18.00 7.75
CA SER A 57 -20.70 18.22 9.16
C SER A 57 -22.21 18.35 9.32
N ASP A 58 -22.73 17.97 10.48
CA ASP A 58 -24.13 18.20 10.82
C ASP A 58 -24.40 19.69 11.13
N ALA A 59 -25.67 20.04 11.37
CA ALA A 59 -26.09 21.40 11.73
C ALA A 59 -25.45 21.93 13.03
N ASN A 60 -24.91 21.04 13.87
CA ASN A 60 -24.23 21.35 15.12
C ASN A 60 -22.69 21.35 14.97
N GLY A 61 -22.17 21.23 13.75
CA GLY A 61 -20.74 21.23 13.45
C GLY A 61 -20.02 19.92 13.77
N ARG A 62 -20.74 18.81 14.02
CA ARG A 62 -20.14 17.49 14.22
C ARG A 62 -19.70 16.92 12.87
N PRO A 63 -18.44 16.46 12.71
CA PRO A 63 -17.96 15.94 11.45
C PRO A 63 -18.63 14.59 11.15
N LEU A 64 -19.40 14.53 10.07
CA LEU A 64 -20.08 13.34 9.58
C LEU A 64 -19.15 12.49 8.70
N GLY A 65 -18.27 13.12 7.92
CA GLY A 65 -17.62 12.41 6.82
C GLY A 65 -16.61 13.22 6.03
N VAL A 66 -16.09 12.58 5.00
CA VAL A 66 -15.36 13.21 3.90
C VAL A 66 -15.99 12.72 2.61
N GLU A 67 -16.36 13.64 1.73
CA GLU A 67 -16.75 13.33 0.35
C GLU A 67 -15.55 13.55 -0.57
N LEU A 68 -15.36 12.64 -1.53
CA LEU A 68 -14.24 12.66 -2.47
C LEU A 68 -14.78 12.60 -3.90
N ILE A 69 -14.27 13.46 -4.78
CA ILE A 69 -14.43 13.31 -6.22
C ILE A 69 -13.14 12.68 -6.75
N LEU A 70 -13.26 11.44 -7.26
CA LEU A 70 -12.15 10.71 -7.85
C LEU A 70 -12.06 11.00 -9.36
N PRO A 71 -10.85 11.04 -9.94
CA PRO A 71 -10.70 11.02 -11.39
C PRO A 71 -11.28 9.74 -12.01
N ASP A 72 -11.90 9.85 -13.19
CA ASP A 72 -12.54 8.73 -13.89
C ASP A 72 -11.61 7.54 -14.12
N TRP A 73 -10.35 7.79 -14.49
CA TRP A 73 -9.37 6.73 -14.71
C TRP A 73 -9.11 5.92 -13.44
N PHE A 74 -9.13 6.57 -12.26
CA PHE A 74 -8.87 5.93 -10.98
C PHE A 74 -10.10 5.12 -10.57
N TYR A 75 -11.29 5.72 -10.68
CA TYR A 75 -12.56 5.03 -10.43
C TYR A 75 -12.71 3.78 -11.30
N ALA A 76 -12.51 3.91 -12.61
CA ALA A 76 -12.55 2.77 -13.54
C ALA A 76 -11.48 1.71 -13.21
N GLY A 77 -10.29 2.14 -12.76
CA GLY A 77 -9.22 1.25 -12.33
C GLY A 77 -9.56 0.45 -11.06
N VAL A 78 -10.30 1.05 -10.12
CA VAL A 78 -10.77 0.38 -8.90
C VAL A 78 -11.90 -0.60 -9.19
N LEU A 79 -12.83 -0.24 -10.08
CA LEU A 79 -13.91 -1.15 -10.50
C LEU A 79 -13.40 -2.38 -11.27
N ASN A 80 -12.22 -2.29 -11.86
CA ASN A 80 -11.57 -3.44 -12.49
C ASN A 80 -10.72 -4.22 -11.48
N GLU A 81 -11.34 -5.20 -10.80
CA GLU A 81 -10.71 -6.00 -9.74
C GLU A 81 -9.37 -6.63 -10.15
N ALA A 82 -9.16 -6.94 -11.43
CA ALA A 82 -7.91 -7.53 -11.92
C ALA A 82 -6.68 -6.63 -11.73
N LEU A 83 -6.89 -5.33 -11.48
CA LEU A 83 -5.83 -4.33 -11.31
C LEU A 83 -5.61 -3.92 -9.84
N VAL A 84 -6.49 -4.35 -8.93
CA VAL A 84 -6.42 -3.98 -7.51
C VAL A 84 -5.67 -5.06 -6.72
N LEU A 85 -4.66 -4.63 -5.97
CA LEU A 85 -3.98 -5.48 -4.99
C LEU A 85 -4.45 -5.07 -3.59
N THR A 86 -5.29 -5.89 -2.98
CA THR A 86 -5.69 -5.70 -1.57
C THR A 86 -4.46 -5.69 -0.68
N ILE A 87 -4.48 -4.88 0.37
CA ILE A 87 -3.44 -4.81 1.39
C ILE A 87 -4.02 -5.37 2.68
N ASP A 88 -3.24 -6.18 3.39
CA ASP A 88 -3.64 -6.68 4.71
C ASP A 88 -3.74 -5.53 5.72
N ARG A 89 -4.71 -5.55 6.63
CA ARG A 89 -4.90 -4.50 7.64
C ARG A 89 -3.66 -4.29 8.50
N GLU A 90 -2.93 -5.35 8.85
CA GLU A 90 -1.70 -5.28 9.66
C GLU A 90 -0.57 -4.50 8.97
N TYR A 91 -0.64 -4.28 7.64
CA TYR A 91 0.27 -3.40 6.92
C TYR A 91 0.37 -2.01 7.56
N PHE A 92 -0.74 -1.50 8.11
CA PHE A 92 -0.75 -0.15 8.69
C PHE A 92 0.06 -0.05 9.99
N ALA A 93 0.34 -1.18 10.65
CA ALA A 93 1.22 -1.25 11.81
C ALA A 93 2.72 -1.15 11.46
N LEU A 94 3.12 -1.38 10.21
CA LEU A 94 4.50 -1.21 9.77
C LEU A 94 4.96 0.24 9.96
N THR A 95 6.09 0.49 10.59
CA THR A 95 6.55 1.86 10.86
C THR A 95 7.63 2.31 9.88
N GLY A 96 8.43 1.38 9.35
CA GLY A 96 9.52 1.69 8.44
C GLY A 96 9.10 1.94 6.99
N GLY A 97 9.70 2.95 6.36
CA GLY A 97 9.52 3.21 4.92
C GLY A 97 9.98 2.03 4.05
N LEU A 98 11.11 1.41 4.40
CA LEU A 98 11.63 0.22 3.72
C LEU A 98 10.69 -0.98 3.91
N GLU A 99 10.15 -1.21 5.11
CA GLU A 99 9.19 -2.29 5.40
C GLU A 99 7.92 -2.13 4.57
N ARG A 100 7.32 -0.93 4.55
CA ARG A 100 6.12 -0.65 3.75
C ARG A 100 6.36 -0.78 2.25
N TRP A 101 7.52 -0.35 1.76
CA TRP A 101 7.92 -0.58 0.37
C TRP A 101 8.08 -2.06 0.07
N LEU A 102 8.79 -2.80 0.94
CA LEU A 102 9.05 -4.21 0.75
C LEU A 102 7.77 -5.03 0.78
N TYR A 103 6.84 -4.75 1.70
CA TYR A 103 5.54 -5.38 1.72
C TYR A 103 4.79 -5.23 0.40
N ARG A 104 4.73 -4.01 -0.15
CA ARG A 104 4.05 -3.76 -1.44
C ARG A 104 4.72 -4.49 -2.60
N LEU A 105 6.06 -4.58 -2.58
CA LEU A 105 6.81 -5.37 -3.54
C LEU A 105 6.44 -6.85 -3.42
N VAL A 106 6.54 -7.40 -2.21
CA VAL A 106 6.25 -8.81 -1.91
C VAL A 106 4.81 -9.15 -2.28
N ARG A 107 3.83 -8.32 -1.90
CA ARG A 107 2.40 -8.50 -2.24
C ARG A 107 2.16 -8.55 -3.73
N LYS A 108 2.85 -7.71 -4.50
CA LYS A 108 2.75 -7.68 -5.97
C LYS A 108 3.28 -8.95 -6.63
N HIS A 109 4.32 -9.58 -6.08
CA HIS A 109 5.01 -10.73 -6.70
C HIS A 109 4.64 -12.09 -6.09
N GLY A 110 4.23 -12.11 -4.82
CA GLY A 110 3.96 -13.32 -4.04
C GLY A 110 2.57 -13.92 -4.19
N GLY A 111 1.64 -13.24 -4.89
CA GLY A 111 0.24 -13.66 -4.99
C GLY A 111 -0.10 -14.59 -6.17
N ARG A 112 0.84 -14.89 -7.07
CA ARG A 112 0.53 -15.60 -8.34
C ARG A 112 1.20 -16.96 -8.53
N ARG A 113 2.15 -17.36 -7.68
CA ARG A 113 2.85 -18.66 -7.77
C ARG A 113 3.18 -19.20 -6.38
N GLY A 114 2.82 -20.46 -6.11
CA GLY A 114 3.03 -21.12 -4.81
C GLY A 114 4.50 -21.35 -4.43
N GLY A 115 5.43 -21.27 -5.40
CA GLY A 115 6.86 -21.52 -5.18
C GLY A 115 7.67 -20.36 -4.57
N GLY A 116 7.01 -19.27 -4.16
CA GLY A 116 7.67 -18.06 -3.70
C GLY A 116 8.36 -17.27 -4.83
N TRP A 117 8.95 -16.14 -4.48
CA TRP A 117 9.69 -15.27 -5.40
C TRP A 117 11.03 -14.87 -4.79
N SER A 118 12.00 -14.49 -5.62
CA SER A 118 13.29 -13.97 -5.14
C SER A 118 13.77 -12.74 -5.91
N PHE A 119 14.53 -11.90 -5.22
CA PHE A 119 15.25 -10.77 -5.81
C PHE A 119 16.65 -10.64 -5.22
N ASP A 120 17.62 -10.30 -6.06
CA ASP A 120 18.95 -9.91 -5.61
C ASP A 120 18.88 -8.63 -4.76
N PHE A 121 19.67 -8.57 -3.68
CA PHE A 121 19.77 -7.39 -2.81
C PHE A 121 20.15 -6.13 -3.60
N ARG A 122 21.07 -6.25 -4.57
CA ARG A 122 21.46 -5.15 -5.46
C ARG A 122 20.29 -4.65 -6.30
N HIS A 123 19.48 -5.56 -6.83
CA HIS A 123 18.30 -5.19 -7.59
C HIS A 123 17.25 -4.51 -6.71
N LEU A 124 17.05 -5.01 -5.49
CA LEU A 124 16.14 -4.40 -4.52
C LEU A 124 16.59 -2.99 -4.11
N HIS A 125 17.89 -2.79 -3.88
CA HIS A 125 18.45 -1.48 -3.54
C HIS A 125 18.15 -0.46 -4.63
N LEU A 126 18.47 -0.77 -5.89
CA LEU A 126 18.15 0.10 -7.04
C LEU A 126 16.64 0.36 -7.16
N LYS A 127 15.82 -0.68 -7.00
CA LYS A 127 14.36 -0.59 -7.11
C LYS A 127 13.69 0.17 -5.97
N SER A 128 14.32 0.20 -4.80
CA SER A 128 13.78 0.87 -3.60
C SER A 128 13.91 2.38 -3.66
N GLY A 129 14.87 2.89 -4.44
CA GLY A 129 15.25 4.30 -4.40
C GLY A 129 15.90 4.72 -3.07
N ALA A 130 16.38 3.76 -2.27
CA ALA A 130 17.07 4.06 -1.02
C ALA A 130 18.35 4.86 -1.27
N LEU A 131 18.49 5.99 -0.58
CA LEU A 131 19.67 6.86 -0.66
C LEU A 131 20.86 6.34 0.17
N SER A 132 20.61 5.42 1.10
CA SER A 132 21.65 4.79 1.90
C SER A 132 22.56 3.92 1.02
N PRO A 133 23.86 3.78 1.37
CA PRO A 133 24.75 2.83 0.70
C PRO A 133 24.20 1.40 0.76
N LEU A 134 24.53 0.58 -0.26
CA LEU A 134 24.07 -0.82 -0.37
C LEU A 134 24.31 -1.64 0.91
N LYS A 135 25.43 -1.42 1.60
CA LYS A 135 25.75 -2.14 2.84
C LYS A 135 24.73 -1.85 3.96
N HIS A 136 24.32 -0.59 4.13
CA HIS A 136 23.30 -0.21 5.10
C HIS A 136 21.93 -0.75 4.70
N PHE A 137 21.56 -0.63 3.41
CA PHE A 137 20.33 -1.24 2.90
C PHE A 137 20.27 -2.75 3.14
N ALA A 138 21.38 -3.46 2.89
CA ALA A 138 21.47 -4.90 3.12
C ALA A 138 21.39 -5.25 4.61
N PHE A 139 21.93 -4.40 5.49
CA PHE A 139 21.78 -4.55 6.93
C PHE A 139 20.31 -4.40 7.35
N ASP A 140 19.65 -3.33 6.92
CA ASP A 140 18.23 -3.08 7.23
C ASP A 140 17.33 -4.19 6.67
N LEU A 141 17.63 -4.67 5.46
CA LEU A 141 16.87 -5.76 4.85
C LEU A 141 17.04 -7.08 5.61
N ARG A 142 18.26 -7.42 6.06
CA ARG A 142 18.48 -8.59 6.92
C ARG A 142 17.76 -8.45 8.26
N ASP A 143 17.72 -7.25 8.84
CA ASP A 143 16.96 -7.02 10.08
C ASP A 143 15.46 -7.23 9.89
N ILE A 144 14.90 -6.75 8.77
CA ILE A 144 13.50 -7.03 8.40
C ILE A 144 13.27 -8.53 8.24
N VAL A 145 14.16 -9.25 7.54
CA VAL A 145 14.06 -10.71 7.44
C VAL A 145 14.16 -11.39 8.80
N ARG A 146 15.02 -10.91 9.70
CA ARG A 146 15.15 -11.48 11.04
C ARG A 146 13.88 -11.28 11.89
N ARG A 147 13.25 -10.11 11.81
CA ARG A 147 12.04 -9.77 12.59
C ARG A 147 10.74 -10.31 12.01
N GLN A 148 10.72 -10.66 10.72
CA GLN A 148 9.52 -11.11 9.98
C GLN A 148 8.29 -10.19 10.16
N PRO A 149 8.39 -8.85 10.02
CA PRO A 149 7.26 -7.96 10.30
C PRO A 149 6.22 -7.92 9.18
N LEU A 150 6.44 -8.60 8.05
CA LEU A 150 5.57 -8.52 6.88
C LEU A 150 4.38 -9.48 7.02
N PRO A 151 3.14 -8.99 7.20
CA PRO A 151 2.00 -9.86 7.47
C PRO A 151 1.73 -10.79 6.28
N ASN A 152 1.38 -12.04 6.57
CA ASN A 152 1.12 -13.12 5.61
C ASN A 152 2.29 -13.53 4.70
N TYR A 153 3.53 -13.14 5.02
CA TYR A 153 4.70 -13.52 4.22
C TYR A 153 5.84 -14.02 5.09
N GLN A 154 6.41 -15.15 4.69
CA GLN A 154 7.67 -15.63 5.24
C GLN A 154 8.81 -15.12 4.35
N LEU A 155 9.81 -14.50 4.97
CA LEU A 155 11.03 -14.03 4.31
C LEU A 155 12.22 -14.90 4.67
N SER A 156 13.21 -14.96 3.79
CA SER A 156 14.52 -15.57 4.05
C SER A 156 15.60 -14.94 3.17
N VAL A 157 16.86 -15.06 3.59
CA VAL A 157 18.01 -14.70 2.76
C VAL A 157 18.67 -15.98 2.28
N ARG A 158 18.92 -16.07 0.97
CA ARG A 158 19.78 -17.09 0.39
C ARG A 158 21.10 -16.47 -0.03
N HIS A 159 22.17 -17.17 0.26
CA HIS A 159 23.52 -16.80 -0.16
C HIS A 159 23.89 -17.63 -1.39
N GLY A 160 24.32 -16.94 -2.44
CA GLY A 160 24.91 -17.57 -3.60
C GLY A 160 26.38 -17.93 -3.36
N PRO A 161 26.97 -18.74 -4.26
CA PRO A 161 28.33 -19.25 -4.12
C PRO A 161 29.40 -18.14 -4.14
N LEU A 162 29.08 -16.95 -4.65
CA LEU A 162 29.99 -15.81 -4.74
C LEU A 162 29.73 -14.75 -3.66
N GLY A 163 28.94 -15.09 -2.63
CA GLY A 163 28.57 -14.17 -1.55
C GLY A 163 27.47 -13.16 -1.93
N ASP A 164 26.85 -13.35 -3.09
CA ASP A 164 25.66 -12.62 -3.50
C ASP A 164 24.45 -13.02 -2.64
N GLU A 165 23.61 -12.03 -2.31
CA GLU A 165 22.46 -12.23 -1.43
C GLU A 165 21.17 -12.03 -2.18
N ARG A 166 20.25 -12.97 -1.98
CA ARG A 166 18.91 -12.95 -2.53
C ARG A 166 17.89 -12.98 -1.41
N LEU A 167 16.97 -12.03 -1.45
CA LEU A 167 15.76 -12.10 -0.65
C LEU A 167 14.85 -13.13 -1.31
N VAL A 168 14.35 -14.08 -0.53
CA VAL A 168 13.31 -15.03 -0.93
C VAL A 168 12.11 -14.82 -0.05
N PHE A 169 10.91 -14.85 -0.64
CA PHE A 169 9.67 -14.73 0.11
C PHE A 169 8.57 -15.59 -0.47
N ALA A 170 7.69 -16.08 0.40
CA ALA A 170 6.52 -16.85 0.03
C ALA A 170 5.33 -16.42 0.91
N PRO A 171 4.09 -16.48 0.39
CA PRO A 171 2.92 -16.31 1.23
C PRO A 171 2.90 -17.41 2.30
N ILE A 172 2.58 -17.04 3.53
CA ILE A 172 2.25 -18.02 4.56
C ILE A 172 0.95 -18.69 4.10
N LEU A 173 0.95 -20.02 4.00
CA LEU A 173 -0.27 -20.79 3.78
C LEU A 173 -1.10 -20.70 5.06
N LEU A 174 -1.87 -19.61 5.19
CA LEU A 174 -2.99 -19.57 6.12
C LEU A 174 -3.96 -20.69 5.75
N ASP A 175 -4.50 -21.36 6.77
CA ASP A 175 -5.55 -22.35 6.59
C ASP A 175 -6.69 -21.72 5.77
N PRO A 176 -7.35 -22.43 4.83
CA PRO A 176 -8.38 -21.84 3.97
C PRO A 176 -9.51 -21.14 4.74
N ILE A 177 -9.75 -21.56 5.98
CA ILE A 177 -10.74 -21.03 6.91
C ILE A 177 -10.32 -19.62 7.40
N GLU A 178 -9.06 -19.40 7.77
CA GLU A 178 -8.57 -18.09 8.23
C GLU A 178 -8.60 -17.04 7.11
N ARG A 179 -8.35 -17.45 5.86
CA ARG A 179 -8.48 -16.57 4.68
C ARG A 179 -9.92 -16.15 4.40
N ALA A 180 -10.91 -16.98 4.75
CA ALA A 180 -12.31 -16.62 4.62
C ALA A 180 -12.73 -15.63 5.71
N SER A 181 -12.24 -15.82 6.95
CA SER A 181 -12.49 -14.92 8.08
C SER A 181 -11.93 -13.51 7.86
N SER A 182 -10.75 -13.37 7.24
CA SER A 182 -10.17 -12.05 6.92
C SER A 182 -10.85 -11.32 5.76
N ARG A 183 -11.68 -12.02 4.97
CA ARG A 183 -12.47 -11.43 3.86
C ARG A 183 -13.86 -10.98 4.32
N LEU A 184 -14.26 -11.37 5.53
CA LEU A 184 -15.56 -11.07 6.13
C LEU A 184 -15.52 -9.83 7.01
N ASP A 185 -14.64 -8.86 6.72
CA ASP A 185 -14.87 -7.50 7.20
C ASP A 185 -16.32 -7.13 6.81
N PRO A 186 -17.16 -6.71 7.78
CA PRO A 186 -18.56 -6.44 7.49
C PRO A 186 -18.66 -5.39 6.38
N PRO A 187 -19.62 -5.52 5.46
CA PRO A 187 -19.81 -4.54 4.41
C PRO A 187 -19.96 -3.15 5.06
N LEU A 188 -19.26 -2.16 4.49
CA LEU A 188 -19.47 -0.76 4.85
C LEU A 188 -20.98 -0.48 4.77
N PRO A 189 -21.57 0.19 5.78
CA PRO A 189 -22.99 0.49 5.76
C PRO A 189 -23.33 1.22 4.45
N SER A 190 -24.43 0.79 3.81
CA SER A 190 -24.95 1.39 2.59
C SER A 190 -25.02 2.90 2.78
N VAL A 191 -24.31 3.65 1.95
CA VAL A 191 -24.51 5.11 1.88
C VAL A 191 -25.82 5.30 1.15
N ASP A 192 -26.91 5.42 1.90
CA ASP A 192 -28.20 5.81 1.37
C ASP A 192 -28.03 7.16 0.67
N LYS A 193 -28.27 7.15 -0.64
CA LYS A 193 -28.27 8.34 -1.48
C LYS A 193 -29.38 9.28 -0.99
N LEU A 194 -28.98 10.44 -0.49
CA LEU A 194 -29.80 11.64 -0.46
C LEU A 194 -29.56 12.43 -1.74
#